data_AF-A0A5C2RTW6-F1
#
_entry.id   AF-A0A5C2RTW6-F1
#
_cell.length_a   1.000
_cell.length_b   1.000
_cell.length_c   1.000
_cell.angle_alpha   90.00
_cell.angle_beta   90.00
_cell.angle_gamma   90.00
#
_symmetry.space_group_name_H-M   'P 1'
#
loop_
_entity.id
_entity.type
_entity.pdbx_description
1 polymer ?
#
loop_
_entity_poly.entity_id
_entity_poly.type
_entity_poly.pdbx_seq_one_letter_code
_entity_poly.pdbx_strand_id
1 'polypeptide(L)'
;MSEIIAIESDLETYNQPWSGILRFNTGAEVMSFVVLTLSSDADSRLSSLEGFHFSTGVLASCVAEMLKAFILRYSLTMNITYLMIDYAEEFFGSSTGLAEVFAALKTIKYLKIHDVGIHGFLFLQKTRSCFLSADLSMTAVFNKPPNCIHLPLTETRRVAVRNPIVLLHRSQGSLEVLTGSGSRTLCKSRGRYRQVYENVRVLDLQDNDLPVTTHYAHAFPNLSKLRLETAPEVLSALHASKMDSLSKVRSRNRAQQLDTGTWKSLDACDAPLVDHFMLSLLCPVQKLHVFGSYMNPDMLFQVLKTTRPSTLSLRGFFLADLATGRFTKLLRQPCVLSLKKLELFICVHASDVDAAKHLDQSVAALRPLKILSLSLSISCFFPKRPQGDEHSRDAESSDAAEEYFKGLSLDALAGRITDLVPSLETVSITLEGHPNRPRTRMELGVVLD
;
A
#
# COMPACT_ATOMS: atom_id res chain seq x y z
N MET A 1 -11.21 -14.35 -8.25
CA MET A 1 -10.01 -14.06 -9.06
C MET A 1 -10.38 -14.41 -10.48
N SER A 2 -10.50 -13.43 -11.38
CA SER A 2 -10.75 -13.69 -12.80
C SER A 2 -9.47 -14.21 -13.47
N GLU A 3 -9.62 -15.07 -14.47
CA GLU A 3 -8.52 -15.63 -15.25
C GLU A 3 -8.01 -14.60 -16.27
N ILE A 4 -6.68 -14.42 -16.35
CA ILE A 4 -6.03 -13.52 -17.32
C ILE A 4 -5.57 -14.37 -18.50
N ILE A 5 -6.05 -14.06 -19.69
CA ILE A 5 -5.70 -14.78 -20.92
C ILE A 5 -4.66 -13.95 -21.69
N ALA A 6 -3.46 -14.53 -21.87
CA ALA A 6 -2.43 -13.95 -22.71
C ALA A 6 -2.68 -14.32 -24.19
N ILE A 7 -2.53 -13.35 -25.10
CA ILE A 7 -2.85 -13.51 -26.52
C ILE A 7 -1.73 -14.22 -27.32
N GLU A 8 -0.56 -14.42 -26.72
CA GLU A 8 0.65 -14.89 -27.43
C GLU A 8 0.62 -16.34 -27.96
N SER A 9 -0.39 -17.17 -27.67
CA SER A 9 -0.45 -18.56 -28.18
C SER A 9 -1.81 -19.12 -28.63
N ASP A 10 -2.95 -18.49 -28.33
CA ASP A 10 -4.26 -19.20 -28.38
C ASP A 10 -5.23 -18.69 -29.46
N LEU A 11 -4.84 -17.70 -30.28
CA LEU A 11 -5.71 -17.15 -31.34
C LEU A 11 -6.04 -18.13 -32.48
N GLU A 12 -5.45 -19.34 -32.52
CA GLU A 12 -5.80 -20.37 -33.50
C GLU A 12 -7.12 -21.11 -33.20
N THR A 13 -7.72 -20.93 -32.01
CA THR A 13 -9.05 -21.50 -31.71
C THR A 13 -10.17 -20.58 -32.21
N TYR A 14 -10.36 -20.55 -33.53
CA TYR A 14 -11.25 -19.62 -34.25
C TYR A 14 -12.75 -19.64 -33.85
N ASN A 15 -13.23 -20.53 -32.99
CA ASN A 15 -14.67 -20.74 -32.77
C ASN A 15 -15.15 -20.69 -31.31
N GLN A 16 -14.31 -20.37 -30.31
CA GLN A 16 -14.77 -20.22 -28.93
C GLN A 16 -14.94 -18.74 -28.52
N PRO A 17 -16.01 -18.39 -27.78
CA PRO A 17 -16.18 -17.05 -27.23
C PRO A 17 -15.07 -16.75 -26.21
N TRP A 18 -14.51 -15.54 -26.25
CA TRP A 18 -13.49 -15.12 -25.29
C TRP A 18 -14.13 -14.90 -23.92
N SER A 19 -13.77 -15.70 -22.92
CA SER A 19 -14.14 -15.46 -21.52
C SER A 19 -12.94 -14.91 -20.75
N GLY A 20 -13.12 -13.87 -19.95
CA GLY A 20 -12.07 -13.33 -19.08
C GLY A 20 -11.46 -12.02 -19.56
N ILE A 21 -10.22 -11.75 -19.12
CA ILE A 21 -9.51 -10.48 -19.39
C ILE A 21 -8.49 -10.70 -20.51
N LEU A 22 -8.66 -9.98 -21.62
CA LEU A 22 -7.72 -10.01 -22.75
C LEU A 22 -6.53 -9.10 -22.49
N ARG A 23 -5.32 -9.64 -22.60
CA ARG A 23 -4.06 -8.91 -22.39
C ARG A 23 -3.33 -8.62 -23.70
N PHE A 24 -2.90 -7.37 -23.86
CA PHE A 24 -2.12 -6.89 -25.00
C PHE A 24 -0.77 -6.34 -24.53
N ASN A 25 0.31 -6.97 -24.98
CA ASN A 25 1.70 -6.56 -24.74
C ASN A 25 2.25 -5.72 -25.90
N THR A 26 1.70 -5.84 -27.11
CA THR A 26 2.16 -5.10 -28.30
C THR A 26 1.02 -4.47 -29.10
N GLY A 27 1.34 -3.45 -29.90
CA GLY A 27 0.37 -2.87 -30.83
C GLY A 27 -0.08 -3.83 -31.94
N ALA A 28 0.73 -4.84 -32.28
CA ALA A 28 0.38 -5.86 -33.27
C ALA A 28 -0.73 -6.78 -32.78
N GLU A 29 -0.75 -7.12 -31.49
CA GLU A 29 -1.83 -7.90 -30.87
C GLU A 29 -3.13 -7.11 -30.81
N VAL A 30 -3.06 -5.82 -30.47
CA VAL A 30 -4.22 -4.91 -30.50
C VAL A 30 -4.81 -4.88 -31.91
N MET A 31 -3.98 -4.70 -32.93
CA MET A 31 -4.41 -4.71 -34.33
C MET A 31 -5.02 -6.05 -34.73
N SER A 32 -4.38 -7.17 -34.39
CA SER A 32 -4.84 -8.52 -34.71
C SER A 32 -6.21 -8.80 -34.09
N PHE A 33 -6.41 -8.43 -32.83
CA PHE A 33 -7.69 -8.54 -32.13
C PHE A 33 -8.79 -7.70 -32.80
N VAL A 34 -8.49 -6.45 -33.16
CA VAL A 34 -9.49 -5.59 -33.83
C VAL A 34 -9.86 -6.17 -35.19
N VAL A 35 -8.88 -6.56 -36.00
CA VAL A 35 -9.12 -7.16 -37.33
C VAL A 35 -9.92 -8.46 -37.22
N LEU A 36 -9.56 -9.34 -36.29
CA LEU A 36 -10.27 -10.60 -36.06
C LEU A 36 -11.71 -10.38 -35.61
N THR A 37 -11.94 -9.44 -34.68
CA THR A 37 -13.29 -9.12 -34.20
C THR A 37 -14.14 -8.51 -35.30
N LEU A 38 -13.57 -7.64 -36.14
CA LEU A 38 -14.26 -7.05 -37.28
C LEU A 38 -14.58 -8.07 -38.39
N SER A 39 -13.82 -9.18 -38.46
CA SER A 39 -13.98 -10.22 -39.48
C SER A 39 -14.88 -11.39 -39.03
N SER A 40 -15.39 -11.37 -37.81
CA SER A 40 -16.18 -12.45 -37.20
C SER A 40 -17.50 -11.94 -36.60
N ASP A 41 -18.29 -12.83 -35.99
CA ASP A 41 -19.48 -12.45 -35.22
C ASP A 41 -19.07 -11.70 -33.93
N ALA A 42 -18.96 -10.38 -34.07
CA ALA A 42 -18.45 -9.50 -33.02
C ALA A 42 -19.34 -9.49 -31.76
N ASP A 43 -20.67 -9.58 -31.92
CA ASP A 43 -21.59 -9.40 -30.81
C ASP A 43 -21.51 -10.55 -29.80
N SER A 44 -21.44 -11.80 -30.28
CA SER A 44 -21.29 -12.97 -29.40
C SER A 44 -19.97 -12.95 -28.64
N ARG A 45 -18.86 -12.64 -29.31
CA ARG A 45 -17.51 -12.60 -28.69
C ARG A 45 -17.32 -11.46 -27.71
N LEU A 46 -17.88 -10.29 -28.02
CA LEU A 46 -17.75 -9.11 -27.14
C LEU A 46 -18.65 -9.20 -25.92
N SER A 47 -19.74 -9.96 -25.99
CA SER A 47 -20.65 -10.14 -24.86
C SER A 47 -20.05 -10.98 -23.72
N SER A 48 -19.14 -11.90 -24.04
CA SER A 48 -18.47 -12.76 -23.06
C SER A 48 -17.18 -12.16 -22.47
N LEU A 49 -16.72 -11.06 -23.05
CA LEU A 49 -15.46 -10.42 -22.68
C LEU A 49 -15.61 -9.63 -21.36
N GLU A 50 -14.83 -9.99 -20.35
CA GLU A 50 -14.91 -9.34 -19.04
C GLU A 50 -14.09 -8.06 -18.98
N GLY A 51 -12.97 -7.99 -19.70
CA GLY A 51 -11.96 -6.99 -19.45
C GLY A 51 -10.88 -6.82 -20.51
N PHE A 52 -10.17 -5.70 -20.42
CA PHE A 52 -8.94 -5.44 -21.17
C PHE A 52 -7.76 -5.13 -20.25
N HIS A 53 -6.57 -5.61 -20.62
CA HIS A 53 -5.29 -5.24 -20.02
C HIS A 53 -4.32 -4.79 -21.11
N PHE A 54 -3.92 -3.52 -21.09
CA PHE A 54 -2.94 -2.96 -22.03
C PHE A 54 -1.59 -2.71 -21.34
N SER A 55 -0.57 -3.45 -21.78
CA SER A 55 0.84 -3.30 -21.40
C SER A 55 1.70 -2.76 -22.55
N THR A 56 1.08 -2.16 -23.58
CA THR A 56 1.75 -1.84 -24.86
C THR A 56 2.64 -0.60 -24.82
N GLY A 57 2.42 0.34 -23.91
CA GLY A 57 2.99 1.69 -24.01
C GLY A 57 2.43 2.45 -25.21
N VAL A 58 3.30 3.19 -25.91
CA VAL A 58 2.96 3.92 -27.13
C VAL A 58 2.49 2.98 -28.25
N LEU A 59 1.34 3.28 -28.85
CA LEU A 59 0.82 2.62 -30.04
C LEU A 59 1.20 3.39 -31.30
N ALA A 60 1.45 2.67 -32.40
CA ALA A 60 1.54 3.28 -33.71
C ALA A 60 0.22 4.00 -34.05
N SER A 61 0.30 5.17 -34.69
CA SER A 61 -0.86 6.03 -34.95
C SER A 61 -2.01 5.29 -35.64
N CYS A 62 -1.72 4.44 -36.64
CA CYS A 62 -2.73 3.64 -37.33
C CYS A 62 -3.43 2.63 -36.41
N VAL A 63 -2.70 2.01 -35.46
CA VAL A 63 -3.24 1.07 -34.48
C VAL A 63 -4.13 1.81 -33.48
N ALA A 64 -3.69 2.98 -32.99
CA ALA A 64 -4.44 3.79 -32.05
C ALA A 64 -5.76 4.31 -32.66
N GLU A 65 -5.73 4.79 -33.91
CA GLU A 65 -6.94 5.19 -34.64
C GLU A 65 -7.89 4.03 -34.88
N MET A 66 -7.36 2.85 -35.22
CA MET A 66 -8.14 1.63 -35.41
C MET A 66 -8.82 1.19 -34.11
N LEU A 67 -8.09 1.18 -32.99
CA LEU A 67 -8.65 0.87 -31.66
C LEU A 67 -9.72 1.88 -31.26
N LYS A 68 -9.49 3.17 -31.51
CA LYS A 68 -10.46 4.24 -31.25
C LYS A 68 -11.76 4.02 -32.03
N ALA A 69 -11.66 3.74 -33.32
CA ALA A 69 -12.83 3.46 -34.16
C ALA A 69 -13.58 2.19 -33.70
N PHE A 70 -12.83 1.16 -33.29
CA PHE A 70 -13.37 -0.09 -32.76
C PHE A 70 -14.18 0.13 -31.48
N ILE A 71 -13.61 0.81 -30.47
CA ILE A 71 -14.33 1.09 -29.22
C ILE A 71 -15.55 1.97 -29.47
N LEU A 72 -15.46 2.98 -30.34
CA LEU A 72 -16.62 3.81 -30.70
C LEU A 72 -17.75 2.96 -31.28
N ARG A 73 -17.44 2.07 -32.22
CA ARG A 73 -18.41 1.20 -32.89
C ARG A 73 -19.11 0.25 -31.92
N TYR A 74 -18.37 -0.32 -30.97
CA TYR A 74 -18.87 -1.40 -30.10
C TYR A 74 -19.11 -0.99 -28.64
N SER A 75 -18.97 0.29 -28.29
CA SER A 75 -19.13 0.78 -26.91
C SER A 75 -20.48 0.45 -26.25
N LEU A 76 -21.53 0.19 -27.04
CA LEU A 76 -22.85 -0.17 -26.55
C LEU A 76 -23.06 -1.68 -26.36
N THR A 77 -22.32 -2.52 -27.09
CA THR A 77 -22.41 -3.98 -27.01
C THR A 77 -21.37 -4.56 -26.06
N MET A 78 -20.25 -3.87 -25.88
CA MET A 78 -19.20 -4.21 -24.93
C MET A 78 -19.67 -4.06 -23.49
N ASN A 79 -19.60 -5.15 -22.72
CA ASN A 79 -19.85 -5.16 -21.28
C ASN A 79 -18.55 -5.33 -20.47
N ILE A 80 -17.56 -4.48 -20.79
CA ILE A 80 -16.23 -4.52 -20.17
C ILE A 80 -16.36 -4.05 -18.71
N THR A 81 -16.06 -4.93 -17.78
CA THR A 81 -16.08 -4.66 -16.34
C THR A 81 -14.70 -4.37 -15.75
N TYR A 82 -13.63 -4.88 -16.37
CA TYR A 82 -12.24 -4.69 -15.93
C TYR A 82 -11.43 -3.90 -16.96
N LEU A 83 -10.71 -2.88 -16.51
CA LEU A 83 -9.75 -2.17 -17.36
C LEU A 83 -8.42 -2.00 -16.61
N MET A 84 -7.35 -2.55 -17.18
CA MET A 84 -5.98 -2.38 -16.71
C MET A 84 -5.11 -1.73 -17.78
N ILE A 85 -4.32 -0.71 -17.42
CA ILE A 85 -3.39 -0.03 -18.32
C ILE A 85 -2.09 0.27 -17.58
N ASP A 86 -0.98 -0.31 -18.02
CA ASP A 86 0.32 -0.21 -17.33
C ASP A 86 1.11 1.08 -17.65
N TYR A 87 0.88 1.64 -18.84
CA TYR A 87 1.59 2.81 -19.36
C TYR A 87 0.59 3.84 -19.86
N ALA A 88 -0.30 4.29 -18.99
CA ALA A 88 -1.52 4.99 -19.42
C ALA A 88 -1.27 6.32 -20.08
N GLU A 89 -0.24 7.05 -19.66
CA GLU A 89 0.11 8.32 -20.28
C GLU A 89 0.54 8.15 -21.74
N GLU A 90 1.44 7.20 -22.01
CA GLU A 90 1.90 6.88 -23.36
C GLU A 90 0.79 6.26 -24.21
N PHE A 91 0.03 5.32 -23.64
CA PHE A 91 -1.07 4.64 -24.31
C PHE A 91 -2.13 5.65 -24.77
N PHE A 92 -2.68 6.45 -23.84
CA PHE A 92 -3.69 7.45 -24.19
C PHE A 92 -3.13 8.61 -25.02
N GLY A 93 -1.84 8.92 -24.90
CA GLY A 93 -1.13 9.90 -25.72
C GLY A 93 -0.88 9.46 -27.16
N SER A 94 -1.13 8.19 -27.50
CA SER A 94 -0.88 7.63 -28.84
C SER A 94 -1.83 8.16 -29.92
N SER A 95 -3.00 8.69 -29.55
CA SER A 95 -3.96 9.31 -30.47
C SER A 95 -4.83 10.35 -29.75
N THR A 96 -5.11 11.45 -30.45
CA THR A 96 -6.09 12.43 -29.95
C THR A 96 -7.47 11.81 -29.87
N GLY A 97 -8.10 11.92 -28.70
CA GLY A 97 -9.44 11.38 -28.45
C GLY A 97 -9.46 9.95 -27.89
N LEU A 98 -8.31 9.27 -27.79
CA LEU A 98 -8.29 7.88 -27.32
C LEU A 98 -8.77 7.77 -25.86
N ALA A 99 -8.28 8.64 -24.98
CA ALA A 99 -8.75 8.75 -23.60
C ALA A 99 -10.26 8.97 -23.51
N GLU A 100 -10.82 9.85 -24.34
CA GLU A 100 -12.26 10.15 -24.41
C GLU A 100 -13.11 8.95 -24.81
N VAL A 101 -12.63 8.17 -25.76
CA VAL A 101 -13.35 7.01 -26.27
C VAL A 101 -13.39 5.91 -25.21
N PHE A 102 -12.28 5.65 -24.52
CA PHE A 102 -12.29 4.76 -23.35
C PHE A 102 -13.18 5.31 -22.23
N ALA A 103 -13.16 6.62 -21.98
CA ALA A 103 -14.02 7.27 -21.01
C ALA A 103 -15.52 7.17 -21.36
N ALA A 104 -15.88 6.91 -22.62
CA ALA A 104 -17.27 6.74 -23.02
C ALA A 104 -17.86 5.39 -22.57
N LEU A 105 -17.02 4.40 -22.25
CA LEU A 105 -17.43 3.11 -21.70
C LEU A 105 -18.12 3.31 -20.35
N LYS A 106 -19.26 2.65 -20.15
CA LYS A 106 -20.13 2.83 -18.97
C LYS A 106 -20.06 1.66 -17.99
N THR A 107 -19.51 0.53 -18.41
CA THR A 107 -19.62 -0.75 -17.73
C THR A 107 -18.42 -1.08 -16.85
N ILE A 108 -17.36 -0.25 -16.89
CA ILE A 108 -16.12 -0.52 -16.15
C ILE A 108 -16.39 -0.36 -14.66
N LYS A 109 -16.16 -1.43 -13.90
CA LYS A 109 -16.34 -1.46 -12.44
C LYS A 109 -15.00 -1.49 -11.71
N TYR A 110 -14.00 -2.14 -12.30
CA TYR A 110 -12.69 -2.32 -11.71
C TYR A 110 -11.65 -1.67 -12.61
N LEU A 111 -10.96 -0.68 -12.06
CA LEU A 111 -9.99 0.10 -12.79
C LEU A 111 -8.62 -0.05 -12.17
N LYS A 112 -7.60 -0.34 -12.99
CA LYS A 112 -6.20 -0.29 -12.60
C LYS A 112 -5.41 0.49 -13.63
N ILE A 113 -4.88 1.66 -13.26
CA ILE A 113 -4.13 2.51 -14.17
C ILE A 113 -2.79 2.87 -13.53
N HIS A 114 -1.72 2.52 -14.22
CA HIS A 114 -0.38 2.95 -13.90
C HIS A 114 0.06 4.10 -14.81
N ASP A 115 0.97 4.91 -14.30
CA ASP A 115 1.49 6.10 -14.98
C ASP A 115 0.38 7.10 -15.37
N VAL A 116 -0.48 7.46 -14.40
CA VAL A 116 -1.52 8.46 -14.60
C VAL A 116 -0.87 9.85 -14.75
N GLY A 117 -0.79 10.33 -16.00
CA GLY A 117 -0.37 11.68 -16.36
C GLY A 117 -1.54 12.58 -16.80
N ILE A 118 -1.30 13.47 -17.78
CA ILE A 118 -2.33 14.39 -18.28
C ILE A 118 -3.40 13.68 -19.12
N HIS A 119 -3.02 12.63 -19.87
CA HIS A 119 -3.96 11.86 -20.66
C HIS A 119 -4.76 10.89 -19.79
N GLY A 120 -4.12 10.25 -18.81
CA GLY A 120 -4.81 9.44 -17.80
C GLY A 120 -5.81 10.27 -16.97
N PHE A 121 -5.42 11.49 -16.60
CA PHE A 121 -6.32 12.48 -15.99
C PHE A 121 -7.55 12.76 -16.84
N LEU A 122 -7.36 12.98 -18.15
CA LEU A 122 -8.44 13.29 -19.09
C LEU A 122 -9.46 12.15 -19.17
N PHE A 123 -8.96 10.91 -19.22
CA PHE A 123 -9.79 9.70 -19.13
C PHE A 123 -10.61 9.68 -17.84
N LEU A 124 -9.95 9.81 -16.67
CA LEU A 124 -10.61 9.77 -15.35
C LEU A 124 -11.65 10.89 -15.19
N GLN A 125 -11.36 12.09 -15.71
CA GLN A 125 -12.27 13.23 -15.62
C GLN A 125 -13.53 13.03 -16.47
N LYS A 126 -13.39 12.43 -17.65
CA LYS A 126 -14.48 12.28 -18.63
C LYS A 126 -15.23 10.95 -18.50
N THR A 127 -14.68 9.97 -17.77
CA THR A 127 -15.23 8.61 -17.67
C THR A 127 -16.71 8.61 -17.31
N ARG A 128 -17.51 7.79 -17.97
CA ARG A 128 -18.94 7.61 -17.67
C ARG A 128 -19.20 6.39 -16.80
N SER A 129 -18.16 5.63 -16.51
CA SER A 129 -18.21 4.48 -15.62
C SER A 129 -18.27 4.91 -14.16
N CYS A 130 -18.96 4.10 -13.35
CA CYS A 130 -19.01 4.22 -11.90
C CYS A 130 -18.23 3.05 -11.30
N PHE A 131 -17.01 3.33 -10.85
CA PHE A 131 -16.09 2.30 -10.38
C PHE A 131 -16.49 1.81 -8.98
N LEU A 132 -16.36 0.50 -8.76
CA LEU A 132 -16.39 -0.14 -7.45
C LEU A 132 -14.99 -0.16 -6.82
N SER A 133 -13.96 -0.35 -7.65
CA SER A 133 -12.56 -0.34 -7.23
C SER A 133 -11.71 0.44 -8.21
N ALA A 134 -10.79 1.26 -7.69
CA ALA A 134 -9.80 1.96 -8.48
C ALA A 134 -8.40 1.82 -7.86
N ASP A 135 -7.43 1.43 -8.68
CA ASP A 135 -6.00 1.36 -8.36
C ASP A 135 -5.24 2.33 -9.28
N LEU A 136 -4.74 3.43 -8.72
CA LEU A 136 -4.15 4.53 -9.50
C LEU A 136 -2.70 4.80 -9.10
N SER A 137 -1.75 4.54 -9.99
CA SER A 137 -0.36 4.97 -9.80
C SER A 137 -0.08 6.22 -10.63
N MET A 138 0.20 7.33 -9.94
CA MET A 138 0.47 8.63 -10.57
C MET A 138 1.90 8.66 -11.12
N THR A 139 2.08 9.27 -12.29
CA THR A 139 3.42 9.46 -12.85
C THR A 139 4.30 10.27 -11.89
N ALA A 140 5.56 9.88 -11.67
CA ALA A 140 6.48 10.63 -10.81
C ALA A 140 6.83 12.00 -11.45
N VAL A 141 6.94 12.03 -12.79
CA VAL A 141 7.62 13.07 -13.55
C VAL A 141 6.63 14.10 -14.12
N PHE A 142 6.35 15.17 -13.36
CA PHE A 142 5.91 16.44 -13.97
C PHE A 142 6.95 17.55 -13.80
N ASN A 143 8.16 17.22 -13.30
CA ASN A 143 9.19 18.23 -13.03
C ASN A 143 9.87 18.74 -14.29
N LYS A 144 9.67 18.10 -15.45
CA LYS A 144 9.99 18.66 -16.76
C LYS A 144 8.69 18.71 -17.57
N PRO A 145 8.20 19.91 -17.95
CA PRO A 145 7.08 19.96 -18.90
C PRO A 145 7.54 19.22 -20.18
N PRO A 146 6.81 18.20 -20.65
CA PRO A 146 7.06 17.67 -21.97
C PRO A 146 6.91 18.83 -22.95
N ASN A 147 7.89 19.02 -23.84
CA ASN A 147 7.94 20.10 -24.83
C ASN A 147 6.73 20.11 -25.81
N CYS A 148 5.74 19.26 -25.62
CA CYS A 148 4.70 18.97 -26.60
C CYS A 148 3.29 19.48 -26.24
N ILE A 149 3.04 20.02 -25.04
CA ILE A 149 1.71 20.58 -24.71
C ILE A 149 1.84 21.91 -23.96
N HIS A 150 1.87 23.01 -24.71
CA HIS A 150 1.84 24.39 -24.22
C HIS A 150 0.48 24.81 -23.63
N LEU A 151 -0.25 23.93 -22.93
CA LEU A 151 -1.38 24.43 -22.13
C LEU A 151 -0.81 25.11 -20.88
N PRO A 152 -1.05 26.42 -20.67
CA PRO A 152 -0.76 27.06 -19.40
C PRO A 152 -1.70 26.50 -18.34
N LEU A 153 -1.35 25.34 -17.79
CA LEU A 153 -1.99 24.79 -16.61
C LEU A 153 -1.60 25.70 -15.46
N THR A 154 -2.57 26.46 -14.96
CA THR A 154 -2.43 27.19 -13.71
C THR A 154 -1.97 26.22 -12.63
N GLU A 155 -1.17 26.71 -11.68
CA GLU A 155 -0.64 25.90 -10.58
C GLU A 155 -1.74 25.17 -9.78
N THR A 156 -2.96 25.71 -9.77
CA THR A 156 -4.17 25.07 -9.21
C THR A 156 -4.62 23.84 -9.98
N ARG A 157 -4.51 23.82 -11.31
CA ARG A 157 -4.85 22.65 -12.13
C ARG A 157 -3.85 21.52 -11.93
N ARG A 158 -2.55 21.82 -11.78
CA ARG A 158 -1.51 20.79 -11.55
C ARG A 158 -1.77 19.95 -10.29
N VAL A 159 -2.24 20.59 -9.22
CA VAL A 159 -2.58 19.89 -7.95
C VAL A 159 -3.79 18.97 -8.13
N ALA A 160 -4.78 19.36 -8.92
CA ALA A 160 -5.97 18.55 -9.16
C ALA A 160 -5.66 17.28 -9.97
N VAL A 161 -4.63 17.30 -10.82
CA VAL A 161 -4.28 16.18 -11.72
C VAL A 161 -3.91 14.89 -10.96
N ARG A 162 -3.36 15.00 -9.75
CA ARG A 162 -2.89 13.84 -8.97
C ARG A 162 -3.73 13.55 -7.73
N ASN A 163 -4.93 14.12 -7.64
CA ASN A 163 -5.75 14.01 -6.44
C ASN A 163 -6.90 13.03 -6.65
N PRO A 164 -6.80 11.75 -6.24
CA PRO A 164 -7.80 10.74 -6.54
C PRO A 164 -9.20 11.09 -5.98
N ILE A 165 -9.28 11.87 -4.88
CA ILE A 165 -10.54 12.38 -4.32
C ILE A 165 -11.29 13.25 -5.34
N VAL A 166 -10.57 14.01 -6.16
CA VAL A 166 -11.16 14.88 -7.19
C VAL A 166 -11.36 14.12 -8.50
N LEU A 167 -10.41 13.26 -8.89
CA LEU A 167 -10.46 12.55 -10.16
C LEU A 167 -11.66 11.60 -10.25
N LEU A 168 -11.91 10.85 -9.17
CA LEU A 168 -12.92 9.80 -9.14
C LEU A 168 -14.33 10.32 -8.80
N HIS A 169 -14.59 11.63 -8.94
CA HIS A 169 -15.84 12.26 -8.50
C HIS A 169 -17.12 11.62 -9.05
N ARG A 170 -17.07 10.93 -10.19
CA ARG A 170 -18.24 10.22 -10.76
C ARG A 170 -18.53 8.87 -10.10
N SER A 171 -17.59 8.36 -9.32
CA SER A 171 -17.70 7.12 -8.56
C SER A 171 -18.01 7.36 -7.07
N GLN A 172 -18.40 8.59 -6.69
CA GLN A 172 -18.74 8.93 -5.28
C GLN A 172 -19.77 7.97 -4.66
N GLY A 173 -20.80 7.60 -5.43
CA GLY A 173 -21.85 6.69 -4.97
C GLY A 173 -21.56 5.20 -5.13
N SER A 174 -20.44 4.81 -5.73
CA SER A 174 -20.17 3.40 -6.08
C SER A 174 -18.84 2.88 -5.57
N LEU A 175 -17.85 3.75 -5.35
CA LEU A 175 -16.49 3.33 -5.00
C LEU A 175 -16.47 2.71 -3.59
N GLU A 176 -15.88 1.52 -3.48
CA GLU A 176 -15.73 0.76 -2.24
C GLU A 176 -14.26 0.64 -1.83
N VAL A 177 -13.37 0.54 -2.82
CA VAL A 177 -11.93 0.39 -2.63
C VAL A 177 -11.18 1.42 -3.47
N LEU A 178 -10.28 2.15 -2.82
CA LEU A 178 -9.36 3.05 -3.49
C LEU A 178 -7.93 2.69 -3.08
N THR A 179 -7.14 2.26 -4.05
CA THR A 179 -5.70 2.12 -3.90
C THR A 179 -5.00 3.12 -4.81
N GLY A 180 -3.81 3.56 -4.43
CA GLY A 180 -3.01 4.36 -5.33
C GLY A 180 -1.64 4.71 -4.80
N SER A 181 -0.79 5.17 -5.70
CA SER A 181 0.55 5.66 -5.37
C SER A 181 0.87 6.99 -6.03
N GLY A 182 1.75 7.78 -5.41
CA GLY A 182 2.18 9.08 -5.96
C GLY A 182 1.09 10.17 -5.92
N SER A 183 0.04 9.98 -5.11
CA SER A 183 -1.10 10.91 -5.07
C SER A 183 -0.75 12.20 -4.32
N ARG A 184 -1.43 13.29 -4.71
CA ARG A 184 -1.35 14.59 -4.03
C ARG A 184 -2.72 15.00 -3.55
N THR A 185 -2.93 14.85 -2.24
CA THR A 185 -4.22 15.06 -1.58
C THR A 185 -4.28 16.38 -0.81
N LEU A 186 -3.23 17.21 -0.89
CA LEU A 186 -3.22 18.57 -0.39
C LEU A 186 -4.09 19.50 -1.25
N CYS A 187 -5.23 19.92 -0.72
CA CYS A 187 -6.07 20.97 -1.31
C CYS A 187 -5.56 22.35 -0.90
N LYS A 188 -5.30 23.25 -1.88
CA LYS A 188 -4.88 24.64 -1.60
C LYS A 188 -6.02 25.50 -1.06
N SER A 189 -7.26 25.21 -1.44
CA SER A 189 -8.40 25.90 -0.84
C SER A 189 -8.55 25.44 0.60
N ARG A 190 -8.66 26.37 1.54
CA ARG A 190 -8.98 26.10 2.96
C ARG A 190 -10.33 25.39 3.18
N GLY A 191 -11.02 25.02 2.11
CA GLY A 191 -12.33 24.36 2.12
C GLY A 191 -12.21 22.84 2.07
N ARG A 192 -13.23 22.18 2.60
CA ARG A 192 -13.44 20.74 2.50
C ARG A 192 -13.60 20.32 1.04
N TYR A 193 -13.23 19.09 0.73
CA TYR A 193 -13.59 18.49 -0.56
C TYR A 193 -15.10 18.52 -0.74
N ARG A 194 -15.56 18.76 -1.97
CA ARG A 194 -17.00 18.58 -2.27
C ARG A 194 -17.34 17.10 -2.41
N GLN A 195 -16.33 16.28 -2.74
CA GLN A 195 -16.48 14.87 -2.99
C GLN A 195 -16.57 14.09 -1.68
N VAL A 196 -17.60 13.26 -1.57
CA VAL A 196 -17.83 12.35 -0.46
C VAL A 196 -18.12 10.97 -1.04
N TYR A 197 -17.39 9.97 -0.57
CA TYR A 197 -17.44 8.58 -1.03
C TYR A 197 -17.95 7.72 0.13
N GLU A 198 -19.27 7.63 0.28
CA GLU A 198 -19.91 6.98 1.44
C GLU A 198 -19.71 5.47 1.48
N ASN A 199 -19.43 4.84 0.34
CA ASN A 199 -19.25 3.41 0.19
C ASN A 199 -17.81 2.94 0.33
N VAL A 200 -16.83 3.85 0.35
CA VAL A 200 -15.43 3.48 0.51
C VAL A 200 -15.21 2.89 1.90
N ARG A 201 -14.68 1.67 1.93
CA ARG A 201 -14.30 0.93 3.14
C ARG A 201 -12.80 0.74 3.25
N VAL A 202 -12.09 0.72 2.12
CA VAL A 202 -10.64 0.51 2.07
C VAL A 202 -9.98 1.65 1.30
N LEU A 203 -9.01 2.29 1.95
CA LEU A 203 -8.14 3.30 1.36
C LEU A 203 -6.70 2.88 1.57
N ASP A 204 -5.95 2.69 0.48
CA ASP A 204 -4.52 2.36 0.50
C ASP A 204 -3.76 3.35 -0.39
N LEU A 205 -3.07 4.30 0.23
CA LEU A 205 -2.30 5.30 -0.49
C LEU A 205 -0.81 5.14 -0.15
N GLN A 206 0.03 4.95 -1.17
CA GLN A 206 1.48 4.79 -1.03
C GLN A 206 2.26 5.91 -1.73
N ASP A 207 3.48 6.22 -1.28
CA ASP A 207 4.33 7.25 -1.88
C ASP A 207 3.65 8.61 -2.09
N ASN A 208 2.89 9.11 -1.10
CA ASN A 208 2.07 10.32 -1.26
C ASN A 208 2.71 11.59 -0.66
N ASP A 209 1.99 12.71 -0.81
CA ASP A 209 2.23 13.90 -0.02
C ASP A 209 1.91 13.71 1.48
N LEU A 210 2.26 14.73 2.28
CA LEU A 210 2.02 14.67 3.72
C LEU A 210 0.55 14.51 4.06
N PRO A 211 0.20 13.62 5.01
CA PRO A 211 -1.19 13.33 5.32
C PRO A 211 -1.90 14.54 5.90
N VAL A 212 -3.13 14.76 5.43
CA VAL A 212 -4.10 15.66 6.06
C VAL A 212 -5.31 14.86 6.46
N THR A 213 -5.36 14.45 7.73
CA THR A 213 -6.32 13.46 8.23
C THR A 213 -7.77 13.83 7.95
N THR A 214 -8.11 15.11 8.08
CA THR A 214 -9.47 15.62 7.85
C THR A 214 -9.89 15.58 6.38
N HIS A 215 -8.95 15.62 5.44
CA HIS A 215 -9.25 15.41 4.03
C HIS A 215 -9.79 14.00 3.79
N TYR A 216 -9.12 13.00 4.36
CA TYR A 216 -9.54 11.61 4.24
C TYR A 216 -10.82 11.34 5.02
N ALA A 217 -10.93 11.82 6.27
CA ALA A 217 -12.12 11.62 7.09
C ALA A 217 -13.38 12.24 6.48
N HIS A 218 -13.24 13.39 5.83
CA HIS A 218 -14.33 14.02 5.10
C HIS A 218 -14.70 13.27 3.81
N ALA A 219 -13.69 12.95 3.00
CA ALA A 219 -13.92 12.29 1.71
C ALA A 219 -14.42 10.85 1.87
N PHE A 220 -14.03 10.15 2.94
CA PHE A 220 -14.32 8.73 3.17
C PHE A 220 -14.88 8.53 4.58
N PRO A 221 -16.12 8.98 4.87
CA PRO A 221 -16.65 9.04 6.23
C PRO A 221 -16.87 7.66 6.88
N ASN A 222 -17.08 6.62 6.08
CA ASN A 222 -17.37 5.26 6.52
C ASN A 222 -16.16 4.31 6.32
N LEU A 223 -14.94 4.86 6.34
CA LEU A 223 -13.72 4.09 6.15
C LEU A 223 -13.54 3.05 7.28
N SER A 224 -13.17 1.82 6.91
CA SER A 224 -12.89 0.73 7.84
C SER A 224 -11.39 0.43 7.91
N LYS A 225 -10.70 0.45 6.77
CA LYS A 225 -9.26 0.18 6.66
C LYS A 225 -8.52 1.35 6.01
N LEU A 226 -7.46 1.80 6.66
CA LEU A 226 -6.60 2.88 6.18
C LEU A 226 -5.15 2.40 6.10
N ARG A 227 -4.59 2.34 4.89
CA ARG A 227 -3.16 2.23 4.66
C ARG A 227 -2.63 3.53 4.07
N LEU A 228 -1.56 4.07 4.67
CA LEU A 228 -1.01 5.34 4.23
C LEU A 228 0.51 5.40 4.39
N GLU A 229 1.20 5.81 3.34
CA GLU A 229 2.65 5.94 3.29
C GLU A 229 3.04 7.23 2.57
N THR A 230 3.82 8.07 3.25
CA THR A 230 4.37 9.30 2.68
C THR A 230 5.62 8.97 1.85
N ALA A 231 5.76 9.59 0.68
CA ALA A 231 6.91 9.42 -0.19
C ALA A 231 8.25 9.68 0.54
N PRO A 232 9.28 8.82 0.36
CA PRO A 232 10.59 8.99 1.01
C PRO A 232 11.24 10.35 0.72
N GLU A 233 11.06 10.91 -0.47
CA GLU A 233 11.60 12.23 -0.84
C GLU A 233 10.97 13.36 -0.03
N VAL A 234 9.66 13.24 0.26
CA VAL A 234 8.92 14.20 1.07
C VAL A 234 9.37 14.13 2.53
N LEU A 235 9.54 12.92 3.07
CA LEU A 235 10.08 12.72 4.42
C LEU A 235 11.53 13.22 4.54
N SER A 236 12.36 12.98 3.53
CA SER A 236 13.75 13.45 3.48
C SER A 236 13.81 14.98 3.49
N ALA A 237 12.96 15.65 2.71
CA ALA A 237 12.84 17.11 2.70
C ALA A 237 12.38 17.66 4.07
N LEU A 238 11.48 16.95 4.76
CA LEU A 238 11.07 17.32 6.12
C LEU A 238 12.19 17.15 7.15
N HIS A 239 12.96 16.07 7.09
CA HIS A 239 14.07 15.82 8.02
C HIS A 239 15.16 16.89 7.88
N ALA A 240 15.47 17.32 6.66
CA ALA A 240 16.35 18.46 6.43
C ALA A 240 15.85 19.75 7.13
N SER A 241 14.54 19.88 7.33
CA SER A 241 13.90 21.03 7.98
C SER A 241 13.78 20.94 9.52
N LYS A 242 14.39 19.94 10.17
CA LYS A 242 14.36 19.60 11.62
C LYS A 242 13.07 18.91 12.10
N MET A 243 13.18 18.16 13.21
CA MET A 243 12.08 17.39 13.85
C MET A 243 10.84 18.22 14.21
N ASP A 244 10.98 19.53 14.43
CA ASP A 244 9.84 20.42 14.70
C ASP A 244 8.80 20.40 13.58
N SER A 245 9.19 20.03 12.36
CA SER A 245 8.29 19.91 11.22
C SER A 245 7.23 18.81 11.40
N LEU A 246 7.62 17.62 11.87
CA LEU A 246 6.69 16.50 12.11
C LEU A 246 5.69 16.83 13.21
N SER A 247 6.15 17.43 14.31
CA SER A 247 5.29 17.88 15.42
C SER A 247 4.30 18.94 14.98
N LYS A 248 4.68 19.85 14.06
CA LYS A 248 3.77 20.84 13.47
C LYS A 248 2.68 20.17 12.62
N VAL A 249 3.04 19.20 11.77
CA VAL A 249 2.07 18.44 10.96
C VAL A 249 1.07 17.72 11.86
N ARG A 250 1.57 16.97 12.87
CA ARG A 250 0.74 16.29 13.87
C ARG A 250 -0.20 17.25 14.59
N SER A 251 0.31 18.37 15.09
CA SER A 251 -0.48 19.35 15.86
C SER A 251 -1.58 19.96 15.00
N ARG A 252 -1.28 20.27 13.73
CA ARG A 252 -2.28 20.75 12.77
C ARG A 252 -3.36 19.71 12.50
N ASN A 253 -2.99 18.46 12.20
CA ASN A 253 -3.94 17.38 11.94
C ASN A 253 -4.84 17.08 13.16
N ARG A 254 -4.26 17.14 14.37
CA ARG A 254 -5.02 17.02 15.62
C ARG A 254 -6.03 18.15 15.78
N ALA A 255 -5.59 19.40 15.62
CA ALA A 255 -6.46 20.58 15.76
C ALA A 255 -7.62 20.55 14.76
N GLN A 256 -7.34 20.20 13.50
CA GLN A 256 -8.38 20.11 12.48
C GLN A 256 -9.39 18.98 12.75
N GLN A 257 -8.97 17.82 13.26
CA GLN A 257 -9.90 16.76 13.64
C GLN A 257 -10.79 17.13 14.83
N LEU A 258 -10.25 17.90 15.78
CA LEU A 258 -11.06 18.43 16.89
C LEU A 258 -12.12 19.44 16.40
N ASP A 259 -11.79 20.24 15.40
CA ASP A 259 -12.68 21.26 14.84
C ASP A 259 -13.74 20.66 13.88
N THR A 260 -13.34 19.74 13.03
CA THR A 260 -14.17 19.25 11.91
C THR A 260 -14.71 17.83 12.09
N GLY A 261 -14.27 17.13 13.13
CA GLY A 261 -14.55 15.71 13.34
C GLY A 261 -13.51 14.78 12.72
N THR A 262 -13.67 13.50 13.02
CA THR A 262 -12.86 12.39 12.49
C THR A 262 -13.75 11.13 12.40
N TRP A 263 -13.20 10.01 11.98
CA TRP A 263 -13.91 8.72 11.97
C TRP A 263 -14.36 8.32 13.37
N LYS A 264 -15.44 7.52 13.47
CA LYS A 264 -15.88 6.98 14.76
C LYS A 264 -14.91 5.91 15.29
N SER A 265 -14.45 5.04 14.40
CA SER A 265 -13.47 3.97 14.65
C SER A 265 -12.93 3.46 13.31
N LEU A 266 -11.78 2.80 13.34
CA LEU A 266 -11.24 2.03 12.22
C LEU A 266 -11.02 0.56 12.64
N ASP A 267 -11.24 -0.37 11.72
CA ASP A 267 -10.95 -1.79 11.95
C ASP A 267 -9.45 -2.04 11.83
N ALA A 268 -8.79 -1.39 10.86
CA ALA A 268 -7.35 -1.50 10.67
C ALA A 268 -6.72 -0.18 10.22
N CYS A 269 -5.50 0.07 10.70
CA CYS A 269 -4.66 1.13 10.14
C CYS A 269 -3.20 0.67 10.00
N ASP A 270 -2.69 0.76 8.78
CA ASP A 270 -1.38 0.29 8.34
C ASP A 270 -0.55 1.49 7.86
N ALA A 271 0.52 1.82 8.56
CA ALA A 271 1.39 2.92 8.14
C ALA A 271 2.79 2.81 8.76
N PRO A 272 3.79 3.48 8.19
CA PRO A 272 5.03 3.76 8.90
C PRO A 272 4.78 4.47 10.23
N LEU A 273 5.64 4.28 11.23
CA LEU A 273 5.47 4.94 12.53
C LEU A 273 5.36 6.47 12.42
N VAL A 274 6.15 7.07 11.52
CA VAL A 274 6.15 8.52 11.28
C VAL A 274 4.79 8.98 10.72
N ASP A 275 4.20 8.21 9.81
CA ASP A 275 2.89 8.51 9.24
C ASP A 275 1.76 8.36 10.25
N HIS A 276 1.75 7.31 11.07
CA HIS A 276 0.84 7.18 12.22
C HIS A 276 0.93 8.39 13.16
N PHE A 277 2.17 8.84 13.45
CA PHE A 277 2.40 9.99 14.30
C PHE A 277 1.84 11.28 13.69
N MET A 278 2.06 11.51 12.39
CA MET A 278 1.56 12.68 11.65
C MET A 278 0.04 12.67 11.49
N LEU A 279 -0.58 11.52 11.23
CA LEU A 279 -2.03 11.37 11.11
C LEU A 279 -2.76 11.81 12.38
N SER A 280 -2.16 11.59 13.55
CA SER A 280 -2.75 11.99 14.84
C SER A 280 -4.19 11.54 15.01
N LEU A 281 -4.49 10.29 14.64
CA LEU A 281 -5.85 9.74 14.69
C LEU A 281 -6.47 9.93 16.08
N LEU A 282 -7.65 10.54 16.13
CA LEU A 282 -8.39 10.79 17.39
C LEU A 282 -9.48 9.74 17.66
N CYS A 283 -9.54 8.69 16.84
CA CYS A 283 -10.49 7.61 16.95
C CYS A 283 -9.81 6.29 17.36
N PRO A 284 -10.55 5.34 17.95
CA PRO A 284 -10.05 4.00 18.21
C PRO A 284 -9.72 3.25 16.90
N VAL A 285 -8.66 2.44 16.92
CA VAL A 285 -8.26 1.56 15.81
C VAL A 285 -8.14 0.14 16.34
N GLN A 286 -8.96 -0.81 15.86
CA GLN A 286 -8.95 -2.16 16.41
C GLN A 286 -7.61 -2.89 16.17
N LYS A 287 -7.08 -2.82 14.94
CA LYS A 287 -5.80 -3.41 14.52
C LYS A 287 -4.84 -2.31 14.04
N LEU A 288 -3.78 -2.07 14.80
CA LEU A 288 -2.76 -1.09 14.44
C LEU A 288 -1.51 -1.81 13.93
N HIS A 289 -1.20 -1.60 12.65
CA HIS A 289 -0.03 -2.14 12.00
C HIS A 289 0.97 -1.01 11.77
N VAL A 290 2.09 -1.07 12.49
CA VAL A 290 3.17 -0.10 12.44
C VAL A 290 4.37 -0.77 11.78
N PHE A 291 4.88 -0.18 10.72
CA PHE A 291 6.08 -0.68 10.05
C PHE A 291 7.15 0.41 9.86
N GLY A 292 8.32 0.02 9.38
CA GLY A 292 9.42 0.93 9.04
C GLY A 292 10.70 0.62 9.79
N SER A 293 11.78 1.27 9.38
CA SER A 293 13.15 1.02 9.87
C SER A 293 13.56 1.82 11.09
N TYR A 294 12.67 2.66 11.63
CA TYR A 294 12.96 3.55 12.75
C TYR A 294 11.86 3.50 13.80
N MET A 295 12.20 3.01 15.00
CA MET A 295 11.31 3.02 16.16
C MET A 295 11.59 4.23 17.04
N ASN A 296 10.55 5.01 17.33
CA ASN A 296 10.58 6.05 18.36
C ASN A 296 9.48 5.76 19.39
N PRO A 297 9.82 5.29 20.61
CA PRO A 297 8.83 4.96 21.63
C PRO A 297 7.95 6.14 22.04
N ASP A 298 8.45 7.38 21.96
CA ASP A 298 7.68 8.57 22.29
C ASP A 298 6.63 8.87 21.20
N MET A 299 6.95 8.66 19.91
CA MET A 299 5.97 8.71 18.83
C MET A 299 4.93 7.60 18.96
N LEU A 300 5.37 6.36 19.22
CA LEU A 300 4.47 5.23 19.37
C LEU A 300 3.52 5.41 20.57
N PHE A 301 4.02 5.93 21.70
CA PHE A 301 3.19 6.34 22.83
C PHE A 301 2.07 7.30 22.41
N GLN A 302 2.44 8.33 21.65
CA GLN A 302 1.52 9.36 21.18
C GLN A 302 0.45 8.82 20.21
N VAL A 303 0.75 7.75 19.47
CA VAL A 303 -0.21 7.03 18.62
C VAL A 303 -1.12 6.15 19.48
N LEU A 304 -0.55 5.28 20.32
CA LEU A 304 -1.30 4.33 21.14
C LEU A 304 -2.24 5.01 22.13
N LYS A 305 -1.86 6.19 22.64
CA LYS A 305 -2.68 6.97 23.59
C LYS A 305 -4.08 7.28 23.05
N THR A 306 -4.20 7.53 21.74
CA THR A 306 -5.47 7.87 21.11
C THR A 306 -6.13 6.67 20.44
N THR A 307 -5.36 5.81 19.76
CA THR A 307 -5.93 4.69 18.98
C THR A 307 -6.33 3.49 19.82
N ARG A 308 -5.69 3.25 20.98
CA ARG A 308 -6.01 2.18 21.94
C ARG A 308 -6.31 0.83 21.27
N PRO A 309 -5.36 0.27 20.51
CA PRO A 309 -5.63 -0.92 19.73
C PRO A 309 -5.81 -2.16 20.60
N SER A 310 -6.58 -3.11 20.05
CA SER A 310 -6.70 -4.47 20.59
C SER A 310 -5.65 -5.42 20.02
N THR A 311 -5.16 -5.13 18.82
CA THR A 311 -4.06 -5.84 18.15
C THR A 311 -3.02 -4.83 17.69
N LEU A 312 -1.76 -5.05 18.08
CA LEU A 312 -0.62 -4.23 17.66
C LEU A 312 0.37 -5.11 16.91
N SER A 313 0.72 -4.71 15.69
CA SER A 313 1.75 -5.35 14.88
C SER A 313 2.88 -4.36 14.65
N LEU A 314 4.10 -4.70 15.08
CA LEU A 314 5.30 -3.89 14.90
C LEU A 314 6.24 -4.62 13.94
N ARG A 315 6.51 -4.04 12.76
CA ARG A 315 7.27 -4.71 11.69
C ARG A 315 8.47 -3.92 11.18
N GLY A 316 9.57 -4.64 10.93
CA GLY A 316 10.75 -4.07 10.27
C GLY A 316 11.67 -3.28 11.20
N PHE A 317 11.50 -3.45 12.52
CA PHE A 317 12.33 -2.80 13.53
C PHE A 317 13.53 -3.66 13.91
N PHE A 318 14.65 -3.03 14.22
CA PHE A 318 15.83 -3.75 14.68
C PHE A 318 15.67 -4.20 16.12
N LEU A 319 16.34 -5.29 16.48
CA LEU A 319 16.28 -5.82 17.85
C LEU A 319 16.74 -4.79 18.89
N ALA A 320 17.78 -4.01 18.57
CA ALA A 320 18.29 -2.95 19.44
C ALA A 320 17.25 -1.85 19.74
N ASP A 321 16.36 -1.55 18.79
CA ASP A 321 15.33 -0.53 18.94
C ASP A 321 14.28 -0.91 20.01
N LEU A 322 13.98 -2.20 20.11
CA LEU A 322 13.02 -2.76 21.06
C LEU A 322 13.64 -2.99 22.44
N ALA A 323 14.95 -3.17 22.52
CA ALA A 323 15.70 -3.39 23.75
C ALA A 323 15.97 -2.11 24.58
N THR A 324 15.23 -1.03 24.32
CA THR A 324 15.44 0.24 25.01
C THR A 324 14.58 0.35 26.28
N GLY A 325 15.14 0.98 27.33
CA GLY A 325 14.37 1.30 28.54
C GLY A 325 13.15 2.20 28.27
N ARG A 326 13.15 2.94 27.16
CA ARG A 326 11.99 3.75 26.72
C ARG A 326 10.87 2.86 26.18
N PHE A 327 11.17 1.87 25.35
CA PHE A 327 10.18 0.90 24.89
C PHE A 327 9.58 0.11 26.06
N THR A 328 10.42 -0.34 27.00
CA THR A 328 9.93 -0.97 28.24
C THR A 328 9.02 -0.06 29.06
N LYS A 329 9.33 1.24 29.16
CA LYS A 329 8.46 2.22 29.83
C LYS A 329 7.13 2.41 29.10
N LEU A 330 7.13 2.35 27.77
CA LEU A 330 5.93 2.42 26.94
C LEU A 330 4.98 1.25 27.21
N LEU A 331 5.49 0.02 27.26
CA LEU A 331 4.67 -1.18 27.51
C LEU A 331 4.07 -1.23 28.93
N ARG A 332 4.50 -0.33 29.83
CA ARG A 332 3.90 -0.15 31.17
C ARG A 332 2.81 0.93 31.21
N GLN A 333 2.59 1.65 30.11
CA GLN A 333 1.66 2.77 30.10
C GLN A 333 0.19 2.29 30.00
N PRO A 334 -0.78 3.06 30.52
CA PRO A 334 -2.19 2.73 30.40
C PRO A 334 -2.70 2.59 28.95
N CYS A 335 -2.00 3.17 27.96
CA CYS A 335 -2.40 3.12 26.56
C CYS A 335 -2.32 1.72 25.93
N VAL A 336 -1.62 0.76 26.57
CA VAL A 336 -1.55 -0.64 26.10
C VAL A 336 -2.50 -1.57 26.84
N LEU A 337 -3.34 -1.07 27.76
CA LEU A 337 -4.25 -1.91 28.56
C LEU A 337 -5.34 -2.60 27.73
N SER A 338 -5.71 -2.04 26.57
CA SER A 338 -6.68 -2.64 25.65
C SER A 338 -6.08 -3.73 24.77
N LEU A 339 -4.76 -3.88 24.79
CA LEU A 339 -4.04 -4.78 23.90
C LEU A 339 -4.30 -6.23 24.30
N LYS A 340 -4.78 -7.03 23.34
CA LYS A 340 -5.01 -8.47 23.47
C LYS A 340 -4.01 -9.28 22.65
N LYS A 341 -3.56 -8.75 21.52
CA LYS A 341 -2.61 -9.42 20.62
C LYS A 341 -1.43 -8.51 20.30
N LEU A 342 -0.22 -9.04 20.42
CA LEU A 342 1.01 -8.37 20.01
C LEU A 342 1.72 -9.20 18.96
N GLU A 343 2.08 -8.58 17.85
CA GLU A 343 2.91 -9.18 16.80
C GLU A 343 4.19 -8.36 16.66
N LEU A 344 5.34 -9.01 16.75
CA LEU A 344 6.66 -8.40 16.62
C LEU A 344 7.37 -9.08 15.45
N PHE A 345 7.78 -8.30 14.46
CA PHE A 345 8.64 -8.75 13.36
C PHE A 345 9.95 -7.98 13.45
N ILE A 346 10.96 -8.67 13.98
CA ILE A 346 12.24 -8.11 14.36
C ILE A 346 13.28 -8.49 13.32
N CYS A 347 14.02 -7.49 12.85
CA CYS A 347 15.19 -7.69 12.00
C CYS A 347 16.45 -7.79 12.89
N VAL A 348 17.32 -8.75 12.56
CA VAL A 348 18.62 -8.92 13.22
C VAL A 348 19.72 -8.78 12.18
N HIS A 349 20.71 -7.94 12.45
CA HIS A 349 21.92 -7.79 11.64
C HIS A 349 23.15 -8.41 12.31
N ALA A 350 24.16 -8.72 11.51
CA ALA A 350 25.46 -9.20 12.01
C ALA A 350 26.13 -8.20 12.97
N SER A 351 25.86 -6.90 12.79
CA SER A 351 26.38 -5.83 13.63
C SER A 351 25.63 -5.65 14.96
N ASP A 352 24.59 -6.44 15.24
CA ASP A 352 23.84 -6.35 16.49
C ASP A 352 24.66 -6.92 17.66
N VAL A 353 25.45 -6.05 18.28
CA VAL A 353 26.20 -6.36 19.50
C VAL A 353 25.23 -6.80 20.60
N ASP A 354 25.60 -7.83 21.35
CA ASP A 354 24.81 -8.37 22.46
C ASP A 354 23.38 -8.81 22.09
N ALA A 355 23.18 -9.39 20.90
CA ALA A 355 21.87 -9.89 20.44
C ALA A 355 21.11 -10.69 21.52
N ALA A 356 21.79 -11.55 22.27
CA ALA A 356 21.23 -12.30 23.39
C ALA A 356 20.60 -11.40 24.47
N LYS A 357 21.36 -10.38 24.91
CA LYS A 357 20.91 -9.41 25.91
C LYS A 357 19.77 -8.56 25.39
N HIS A 358 19.82 -8.12 24.13
CA HIS A 358 18.75 -7.32 23.54
C HIS A 358 17.44 -8.12 23.40
N LEU A 359 17.53 -9.41 23.04
CA LEU A 359 16.38 -10.30 23.04
C LEU A 359 15.82 -10.49 24.45
N ASP A 360 16.68 -10.76 25.43
CA ASP A 360 16.27 -10.91 26.83
C ASP A 360 15.61 -9.64 27.39
N GLN A 361 16.15 -8.46 27.05
CA GLN A 361 15.56 -7.17 27.41
C GLN A 361 14.20 -6.94 26.76
N SER A 362 14.06 -7.29 25.48
CA SER A 362 12.80 -7.19 24.73
C SER A 362 11.74 -8.12 25.31
N VAL A 363 12.12 -9.36 25.66
CA VAL A 363 11.25 -10.32 26.36
C VAL A 363 10.86 -9.77 27.74
N ALA A 364 11.83 -9.30 28.53
CA ALA A 364 11.58 -8.71 29.85
C ALA A 364 10.61 -7.51 29.79
N ALA A 365 10.61 -6.76 28.67
CA ALA A 365 9.71 -5.64 28.45
C ALA A 365 8.24 -6.05 28.30
N LEU A 366 7.95 -7.33 28.00
CA LEU A 366 6.59 -7.86 27.85
C LEU A 366 5.89 -8.15 29.18
N ARG A 367 6.65 -8.31 30.28
CA ARG A 367 6.14 -8.61 31.63
C ARG A 367 4.89 -7.82 32.09
N PRO A 368 4.77 -6.49 31.86
CA PRO A 368 3.61 -5.73 32.33
C PRO A 368 2.34 -5.94 31.49
N LEU A 369 2.44 -6.61 30.34
CA LEU A 369 1.32 -6.77 29.42
C LEU A 369 0.31 -7.81 29.92
N LYS A 370 -0.96 -7.61 29.56
CA LYS A 370 -2.05 -8.56 29.78
C LYS A 370 -2.63 -9.01 28.44
N ILE A 371 -1.75 -9.49 27.57
CA ILE A 371 -2.09 -9.98 26.23
C ILE A 371 -2.41 -11.47 26.27
N LEU A 372 -3.25 -11.93 25.36
CA LEU A 372 -3.66 -13.32 25.17
C LEU A 372 -2.83 -14.02 24.09
N SER A 373 -2.31 -13.25 23.12
CA SER A 373 -1.56 -13.79 21.99
C SER A 373 -0.31 -12.98 21.70
N LEU A 374 0.82 -13.67 21.56
CA LEU A 374 2.08 -13.12 21.08
C LEU A 374 2.56 -13.86 19.84
N SER A 375 2.88 -13.11 18.79
CA SER A 375 3.63 -13.61 17.63
C SER A 375 4.97 -12.90 17.55
N LEU A 376 6.07 -13.65 17.57
CA LEU A 376 7.43 -13.14 17.45
C LEU A 376 8.11 -13.74 16.21
N SER A 377 8.32 -12.93 15.18
CA SER A 377 9.08 -13.30 13.99
C SER A 377 10.45 -12.65 14.05
N ILE A 378 11.50 -13.46 13.97
CA ILE A 378 12.91 -13.04 13.98
C ILE A 378 13.48 -13.33 12.59
N SER A 379 13.78 -12.27 11.84
CA SER A 379 14.37 -12.37 10.51
C SER A 379 15.84 -11.96 10.58
N CYS A 380 16.74 -12.92 10.35
CA CYS A 380 18.18 -12.72 10.36
C CYS A 380 18.68 -12.27 8.99
N PHE A 381 19.46 -11.19 8.94
CA PHE A 381 20.10 -10.63 7.75
C PHE A 381 21.62 -10.67 7.91
N PHE A 382 22.18 -11.88 7.84
CA PHE A 382 23.63 -12.09 7.89
C PHE A 382 24.20 -12.16 6.46
N PRO A 383 25.24 -11.36 6.13
CA PRO A 383 25.86 -11.42 4.82
C PRO A 383 26.48 -12.80 4.59
N LYS A 384 26.29 -13.38 3.39
CA LYS A 384 26.99 -14.61 3.01
C LYS A 384 28.48 -14.29 2.89
N ARG A 385 29.31 -14.92 3.71
CA ARG A 385 30.77 -14.84 3.56
C ARG A 385 31.16 -15.50 2.24
N PRO A 386 31.95 -14.84 1.37
CA PRO A 386 32.53 -15.50 0.21
C PRO A 386 33.37 -16.69 0.70
N GLN A 387 33.18 -17.86 0.11
CA GLN A 387 34.05 -19.00 0.36
C GLN A 387 35.45 -18.67 -0.20
N GLY A 388 36.33 -18.07 0.61
CA GLY A 388 37.71 -17.77 0.19
C GLY A 388 38.42 -16.64 0.95
N ASP A 389 37.70 -15.75 1.64
CA ASP A 389 38.34 -14.62 2.34
C ASP A 389 38.64 -14.95 3.81
N GLU A 390 39.66 -15.79 4.05
CA GLU A 390 40.14 -16.13 5.41
C GLU A 390 40.91 -14.99 6.11
N HIS A 391 41.06 -13.81 5.50
CA HIS A 391 42.01 -12.78 5.94
C HIS A 391 41.41 -11.45 6.43
N SER A 392 40.08 -11.28 6.49
CA SER A 392 39.50 -10.05 7.06
C SER A 392 39.40 -10.14 8.58
N ARG A 393 40.29 -9.44 9.30
CA ARG A 393 40.33 -9.37 10.79
C ARG A 393 39.11 -8.68 11.42
N ASP A 394 38.25 -8.01 10.65
CA ASP A 394 37.02 -7.38 11.15
C ASP A 394 35.84 -8.35 11.31
N ALA A 395 36.06 -9.66 11.10
CA ALA A 395 35.02 -10.69 11.11
C ALA A 395 34.52 -11.11 12.52
N GLU A 396 35.28 -10.86 13.58
CA GLU A 396 34.99 -11.45 14.91
C GLU A 396 33.68 -10.96 15.55
N SER A 397 33.27 -9.69 15.35
CA SER A 397 32.02 -9.18 15.94
C SER A 397 30.76 -9.70 15.23
N SER A 398 30.89 -10.06 13.94
CA SER A 398 29.83 -10.56 13.08
C SER A 398 29.38 -11.98 13.46
N ASP A 399 30.25 -12.74 14.14
CA ASP A 399 29.99 -14.14 14.50
C ASP A 399 29.13 -14.31 15.76
N ALA A 400 29.12 -13.34 16.69
CA ALA A 400 28.46 -13.53 17.98
C ALA A 400 26.92 -13.60 17.88
N ALA A 401 26.30 -12.70 17.11
CA ALA A 401 24.86 -12.72 16.88
C ALA A 401 24.43 -13.93 16.05
N GLU A 402 25.20 -14.28 15.01
CA GLU A 402 24.94 -15.47 14.19
C GLU A 402 24.99 -16.75 15.04
N GLU A 403 26.07 -16.98 15.78
CA GLU A 403 26.20 -18.20 16.59
C GLU A 403 25.13 -18.27 17.70
N TYR A 404 24.74 -17.14 18.29
CA TYR A 404 23.63 -17.09 19.24
C TYR A 404 22.31 -17.55 18.60
N PHE A 405 21.91 -16.98 17.47
CA PHE A 405 20.65 -17.33 16.81
C PHE A 405 20.67 -18.71 16.16
N LYS A 406 21.85 -19.25 15.81
CA LYS A 406 22.03 -20.65 15.42
C LYS A 406 21.69 -21.59 16.58
N GLY A 407 22.18 -21.30 17.78
CA GLY A 407 21.98 -22.10 18.99
C GLY A 407 20.67 -21.85 19.74
N LEU A 408 19.91 -20.80 19.40
CA LEU A 408 18.70 -20.40 20.11
C LEU A 408 17.60 -21.48 20.08
N SER A 409 17.27 -22.08 21.23
CA SER A 409 16.10 -22.95 21.36
C SER A 409 14.80 -22.12 21.35
N LEU A 410 13.95 -22.31 20.34
CA LEU A 410 12.67 -21.60 20.26
C LEU A 410 11.67 -22.08 21.32
N ASP A 411 11.69 -23.37 21.66
CA ASP A 411 10.89 -23.94 22.75
C ASP A 411 11.23 -23.30 24.10
N ALA A 412 12.52 -23.20 24.42
CA ALA A 412 12.97 -22.58 25.66
C ALA A 412 12.60 -21.08 25.71
N LEU A 413 12.71 -20.38 24.58
CA LEU A 413 12.28 -18.99 24.47
C LEU A 413 10.77 -18.83 24.66
N ALA A 414 9.96 -19.71 24.04
CA ALA A 414 8.51 -19.70 24.16
C ALA A 414 8.05 -20.01 25.59
N GLY A 415 8.67 -20.99 26.26
CA GLY A 415 8.44 -21.30 27.68
C GLY A 415 8.74 -20.10 28.57
N ARG A 416 9.92 -19.47 28.41
CA ARG A 416 10.31 -18.26 29.15
C ARG A 416 9.32 -17.10 28.97
N ILE A 417 8.84 -16.87 27.74
CA ILE A 417 7.85 -15.83 27.46
C ILE A 417 6.52 -16.13 28.17
N THR A 418 6.08 -17.39 28.13
CA THR A 418 4.84 -17.84 28.78
C THR A 418 4.92 -17.68 30.29
N ASP A 419 6.04 -18.07 30.90
CA ASP A 419 6.28 -17.89 32.34
C ASP A 419 6.29 -16.40 32.75
N LEU A 420 6.81 -15.54 31.87
CA LEU A 420 6.94 -14.11 32.14
C LEU A 420 5.61 -13.35 31.98
N VAL A 421 4.73 -13.81 31.09
CA VAL A 421 3.44 -13.19 30.80
C VAL A 421 2.32 -14.23 30.98
N PRO A 422 1.87 -14.47 32.23
CA PRO A 422 0.96 -15.57 32.54
C PRO A 422 -0.44 -15.47 31.90
N SER A 423 -0.79 -14.33 31.30
CA SER A 423 -2.04 -14.15 30.57
C SER A 423 -2.01 -14.71 29.15
N LEU A 424 -0.83 -15.11 28.64
CA LEU A 424 -0.70 -15.63 27.29
C LEU A 424 -1.37 -17.00 27.17
N GLU A 425 -2.26 -17.11 26.19
CA GLU A 425 -2.88 -18.36 25.77
C GLU A 425 -2.15 -18.95 24.57
N THR A 426 -1.60 -18.09 23.70
CA THR A 426 -0.89 -18.48 22.49
C THR A 426 0.44 -17.73 22.34
N VAL A 427 1.49 -18.49 22.01
CA VAL A 427 2.81 -17.95 21.68
C VAL A 427 3.30 -18.62 20.39
N SER A 428 3.54 -17.83 19.35
CA SER A 428 4.14 -18.30 18.09
C SER A 428 5.48 -17.61 17.90
N ILE A 429 6.54 -18.39 17.68
CA ILE A 429 7.88 -17.88 17.41
C ILE A 429 8.36 -18.43 16.07
N THR A 430 8.76 -17.56 15.16
CA THR A 430 9.38 -17.92 13.88
C THR A 430 10.79 -17.36 13.83
N LEU A 431 11.75 -18.17 13.39
CA LEU A 431 13.10 -17.76 13.07
C LEU A 431 13.39 -18.10 11.61
N GLU A 432 13.83 -17.12 10.83
CA GLU A 432 14.13 -17.27 9.41
C GLU A 432 15.31 -16.41 8.96
N GLY A 433 15.81 -16.64 7.74
CA GLY A 433 16.91 -15.87 7.14
C GLY A 433 18.32 -16.23 7.63
N HIS A 434 18.44 -17.12 8.63
CA HIS A 434 19.73 -17.58 9.14
C HIS A 434 20.46 -18.47 8.09
N PRO A 435 21.74 -18.24 7.78
CA PRO A 435 22.45 -18.97 6.70
C PRO A 435 22.63 -20.46 7.01
N ASN A 436 22.87 -20.78 8.28
CA ASN A 436 23.18 -22.14 8.74
C ASN A 436 22.03 -22.81 9.53
N ARG A 437 20.81 -22.27 9.46
CA ARG A 437 19.65 -22.79 10.19
C ARG A 437 18.39 -22.67 9.33
N PRO A 438 17.66 -23.76 9.08
CA PRO A 438 16.43 -23.69 8.29
C PRO A 438 15.37 -22.85 9.02
N ARG A 439 14.41 -22.33 8.24
CA ARG A 439 13.23 -21.66 8.80
C ARG A 439 12.58 -22.59 9.82
N THR A 440 12.49 -22.13 11.05
CA THR A 440 11.94 -22.89 12.18
C THR A 440 10.78 -22.11 12.76
N ARG A 441 9.67 -22.79 13.06
CA ARG A 441 8.50 -22.22 13.73
C ARG A 441 8.17 -23.08 14.94
N MET A 442 7.87 -22.43 16.05
CA MET A 442 7.43 -23.06 17.29
C MET A 442 6.15 -22.38 17.77
N GLU A 443 5.18 -23.17 18.23
CA GLU A 443 3.90 -22.69 18.74
C GLU A 443 3.54 -23.37 20.06
N LEU A 444 3.13 -22.58 21.04
CA LEU A 444 2.55 -23.03 22.30
C LEU A 444 1.11 -22.50 22.41
N GLY A 445 0.19 -23.35 22.88
CA GLY A 445 -1.22 -23.01 23.07
C GLY A 445 -2.16 -23.60 22.02
N VAL A 446 -3.47 -23.44 22.23
CA VAL A 446 -4.50 -23.84 21.26
C VAL A 446 -4.60 -22.75 20.21
N VAL A 447 -4.31 -23.09 18.95
CA VAL A 447 -4.55 -22.19 17.82
C VAL A 447 -6.06 -22.04 17.68
N LEU A 448 -6.58 -20.90 18.12
CA LEU A 448 -7.94 -20.49 17.77
C LEU A 448 -7.87 -19.94 16.35
N ASP A 449 -8.27 -20.76 15.37
CA ASP A 449 -8.37 -20.41 13.94
C ASP A 449 -9.32 -19.22 13.68
#